data_AF-A0A1F8VDN3-F1
#
_entry.id   AF-A0A1F8VDN3-F1
#
_cell.length_a   1.000
_cell.length_b   1.000
_cell.length_c   1.000
_cell.angle_alpha   90.00
_cell.angle_beta   90.00
_cell.angle_gamma   90.00
#
_symmetry.space_group_name_H-M   'P 1'
#
loop_
_entity.id
_entity.type
_entity.pdbx_description
1 polymer ?
#
loop_
_entity_poly.entity_id
_entity_poly.type
_entity_poly.pdbx_seq_one_letter_code
_entity_poly.pdbx_strand_id
1 'polypeptide(L)'
;MLPRLIRMRDAPKYLGMDRHRFNQDVRPSLIEIPIGKQGIAFDLLDLNAWADEYKSRSGRSKTIRRTLWAAKEHQVSTKEKGSGTLINKSSGNAFAKALEQLL
;
A
#
# COMPACT_ATOMS: atom_id res chain seq x y z
N MET A 1 -5.14 -22.36 -18.35
CA MET A 1 -4.30 -21.31 -18.95
C MET A 1 -4.54 -20.01 -18.20
N LEU A 2 -3.47 -19.31 -17.78
CA LEU A 2 -3.60 -17.96 -17.22
C LEU A 2 -3.87 -16.98 -18.36
N PRO A 3 -4.87 -16.09 -18.25
CA PRO A 3 -5.06 -15.03 -19.23
C PRO A 3 -3.83 -14.11 -19.22
N ARG A 4 -3.32 -13.77 -20.41
CA ARG A 4 -2.16 -12.85 -20.52
C ARG A 4 -2.53 -11.42 -20.13
N LEU A 5 -3.78 -11.02 -20.39
CA LEU A 5 -4.27 -9.67 -20.18
C LEU A 5 -5.39 -9.64 -19.14
N ILE A 6 -5.33 -8.68 -18.23
CA ILE A 6 -6.38 -8.39 -17.25
C ILE A 6 -6.94 -6.98 -17.49
N ARG A 7 -8.26 -6.84 -17.42
CA ARG A 7 -8.93 -5.55 -17.61
C ARG A 7 -8.64 -4.62 -16.43
N MET A 8 -8.62 -3.31 -16.68
CA MET A 8 -8.46 -2.27 -15.65
C MET A 8 -9.48 -2.40 -14.50
N ARG A 9 -10.69 -2.92 -14.79
CA ARG A 9 -11.71 -3.20 -13.78
C ARG A 9 -11.27 -4.23 -12.73
N ASP A 10 -10.52 -5.23 -13.16
CA ASP A 10 -10.18 -6.41 -12.35
C ASP A 10 -8.76 -6.34 -11.78
N ALA A 11 -7.86 -5.57 -12.40
CA ALA A 11 -6.47 -5.41 -11.95
C ALA A 11 -6.31 -4.94 -10.48
N PRO A 12 -7.08 -3.96 -9.97
CA PRO A 12 -7.00 -3.57 -8.56
C PRO A 12 -7.38 -4.69 -7.60
N LYS A 13 -8.40 -5.49 -7.97
CA LYS A 13 -8.86 -6.62 -7.18
C LYS A 13 -7.84 -7.75 -7.16
N TYR A 14 -7.15 -7.97 -8.27
CA TYR A 14 -6.08 -8.96 -8.35
C TYR A 14 -4.96 -8.70 -7.33
N LEU A 15 -4.56 -7.44 -7.16
CA LEU A 15 -3.55 -7.05 -6.17
C LEU A 15 -4.11 -6.85 -4.75
N GLY A 16 -5.41 -7.08 -4.54
CA GLY A 16 -6.04 -6.89 -3.23
C GLY A 16 -6.07 -5.44 -2.74
N MET A 17 -6.09 -4.46 -3.66
CA MET A 17 -6.07 -3.03 -3.33
C MET A 17 -7.28 -2.28 -3.88
N ASP A 18 -7.51 -1.07 -3.36
CA ASP A 18 -8.55 -0.18 -3.87
C ASP A 18 -8.16 0.47 -5.20
N ARG A 19 -9.18 0.96 -5.91
CA ARG A 19 -9.01 1.56 -7.25
C ARG A 19 -8.21 2.86 -7.25
N HIS A 20 -8.30 3.66 -6.20
CA HIS A 20 -7.60 4.95 -6.14
C HIS A 20 -6.11 4.71 -5.98
N ARG A 21 -5.74 3.84 -5.04
CA ARG A 21 -4.35 3.45 -4.83
C ARG A 21 -3.73 2.78 -6.05
N PHE A 22 -4.48 1.89 -6.71
CA PHE A 22 -4.03 1.29 -7.96
C PHE A 22 -3.70 2.35 -9.03
N ASN A 23 -4.58 3.34 -9.20
CA ASN A 23 -4.37 4.40 -10.20
C ASN A 23 -3.20 5.33 -9.87
N GLN A 24 -2.82 5.48 -8.59
CA GLN A 24 -1.71 6.32 -8.16
C GLN A 24 -0.37 5.58 -8.18
N ASP A 25 -0.34 4.35 -7.66
CA ASP A 25 0.92 3.64 -7.38
C ASP A 25 1.28 2.65 -8.49
N VAL A 26 0.28 1.97 -9.07
CA VAL A 26 0.50 0.85 -10.00
C VAL A 26 0.40 1.31 -11.44
N ARG A 27 -0.69 1.99 -11.79
CA ARG A 27 -1.01 2.37 -13.16
C ARG A 27 0.11 3.16 -13.86
N PRO A 28 0.80 4.14 -13.24
CA PRO A 28 1.89 4.86 -13.90
C PRO A 28 3.13 4.00 -14.19
N SER A 29 3.26 2.87 -13.49
CA SER A 29 4.39 1.95 -13.64
C SER A 29 4.13 0.79 -14.60
N LEU A 30 2.91 0.68 -15.14
CA LEU A 30 2.51 -0.38 -16.07
C LEU A 30 2.27 0.18 -17.47
N ILE A 31 2.43 -0.69 -18.47
CA ILE A 31 2.09 -0.37 -19.86
C ILE A 31 0.58 -0.56 -20.06
N GLU A 32 -0.10 0.51 -20.45
CA GLU A 32 -1.53 0.48 -20.78
C GLU A 32 -1.75 -0.11 -22.17
N ILE A 33 -2.51 -1.21 -22.25
CA ILE A 33 -2.88 -1.85 -23.51
C ILE A 33 -4.34 -1.52 -23.82
N PRO A 34 -4.62 -0.66 -24.81
CA PRO A 34 -6.00 -0.37 -25.21
C PRO A 34 -6.64 -1.61 -25.84
N ILE A 35 -7.86 -1.94 -25.38
CA ILE A 35 -8.68 -3.00 -25.95
C ILE A 35 -10.04 -2.42 -26.37
N GLY A 36 -10.19 -2.21 -27.67
CA GLY A 36 -11.37 -1.59 -28.28
C GLY A 36 -11.40 -0.09 -28.07
N LYS A 37 -12.60 0.51 -28.08
CA LYS A 37 -12.78 1.97 -28.07
C LYS A 37 -12.55 2.63 -26.70
N GLN A 38 -12.83 1.92 -25.62
CA GLN A 38 -12.82 2.47 -24.25
C GLN A 38 -12.16 1.54 -23.22
N GLY A 39 -11.78 0.32 -23.60
CA GLY A 39 -11.22 -0.64 -22.68
C GLY A 39 -9.72 -0.45 -22.53
N ILE A 40 -9.21 -0.60 -21.31
CA ILE A 40 -7.79 -0.67 -21.00
C ILE A 40 -7.53 -2.01 -20.29
N ALA A 41 -6.41 -2.64 -20.63
CA ALA A 41 -5.91 -3.85 -20.00
C ALA A 41 -4.42 -3.74 -19.71
N PHE A 42 -3.95 -4.64 -18.85
CA PHE A 42 -2.56 -4.75 -18.42
C PHE A 42 -2.11 -6.19 -18.59
N ASP A 43 -0.81 -6.41 -18.80
CA ASP A 43 -0.23 -7.75 -18.76
C ASP A 43 -0.17 -8.25 -17.31
N LEU A 44 -0.56 -9.50 -17.12
CA LEU A 44 -0.51 -10.16 -15.82
C LEU A 44 0.94 -10.37 -15.34
N LEU A 45 1.90 -10.55 -16.26
CA LEU A 45 3.32 -10.68 -15.94
C LEU A 45 3.88 -9.37 -15.37
N ASP A 46 3.53 -8.24 -15.98
CA ASP A 46 3.96 -6.92 -15.50
C ASP A 46 3.35 -6.61 -14.12
N LEU A 47 2.08 -6.97 -13.92
CA LEU A 47 1.42 -6.86 -12.61
C LEU A 47 2.10 -7.72 -11.54
N ASN A 48 2.52 -8.93 -11.87
CA ASN A 48 3.24 -9.80 -10.95
C ASN A 48 4.63 -9.25 -10.64
N ALA A 49 5.36 -8.78 -11.65
CA ALA A 49 6.67 -8.15 -11.46
C ALA A 49 6.58 -6.93 -10.54
N TRP A 50 5.57 -6.08 -10.73
CA TRP A 50 5.28 -4.96 -9.84
C TRP A 50 4.98 -5.44 -8.42
N ALA A 51 4.18 -6.50 -8.25
CA ALA A 51 3.84 -7.04 -6.95
C ALA A 51 5.07 -7.58 -6.20
N ASP A 52 5.99 -8.25 -6.91
CA ASP A 52 7.24 -8.73 -6.34
C ASP A 52 8.16 -7.59 -5.89
N GLU A 53 8.25 -6.52 -6.69
CA GLU A 53 8.97 -5.31 -6.31
C GLU A 53 8.30 -4.59 -5.11
N TYR A 54 6.98 -4.47 -5.11
CA TYR A 54 6.25 -3.91 -3.99
C TYR A 54 6.46 -4.72 -2.71
N LYS A 55 6.49 -6.05 -2.83
CA LYS A 55 6.81 -6.98 -1.74
C LYS A 55 8.26 -6.85 -1.27
N SER A 56 9.24 -6.61 -2.14
CA SER A 56 10.63 -6.42 -1.70
C SER A 56 10.83 -5.09 -0.95
N ARG A 57 10.14 -4.03 -1.39
CA ARG A 57 10.19 -2.69 -0.79
C ARG A 57 9.38 -2.58 0.50
N SER A 58 8.16 -3.09 0.50
CA SER A 58 7.17 -2.90 1.58
C SER A 58 7.01 -4.15 2.46
N GLY A 59 7.44 -5.31 1.98
CA GLY A 59 7.33 -6.57 2.71
C GLY A 59 8.25 -6.54 3.91
N ARG A 60 7.65 -6.57 5.11
CA ARG A 60 8.38 -6.81 6.34
C ARG A 60 8.80 -8.27 6.36
N SER A 61 10.01 -8.56 5.89
CA SER A 61 10.60 -9.89 6.04
C SER A 61 10.72 -10.21 7.53
N LYS A 62 10.03 -11.26 7.97
CA LYS A 62 10.08 -11.74 9.36
C LYS A 62 11.48 -12.24 9.73
N THR A 63 12.34 -12.48 8.73
CA THR A 63 13.70 -13.01 8.89
C THR A 63 14.65 -12.01 9.53
N ILE A 64 14.54 -10.71 9.23
CA ILE A 64 15.46 -9.68 9.79
C ILE A 64 15.23 -9.47 11.31
N ARG A 65 14.09 -9.93 11.86
CA ARG A 65 13.84 -9.86 13.30
C ARG A 65 14.26 -11.10 14.11
N ARG A 66 14.67 -12.21 13.48
CA ARG A 66 15.08 -13.40 14.26
C ARG A 66 16.48 -13.27 14.87
N THR A 67 17.38 -12.50 14.27
CA THR A 67 18.75 -12.33 14.77
C THR A 67 18.92 -11.20 15.78
N LEU A 68 17.99 -10.24 15.87
CA LEU A 68 18.07 -9.14 16.86
C LEU A 68 17.37 -9.44 18.20
N TRP A 69 16.52 -10.48 18.25
CA TRP A 69 15.76 -10.83 19.47
C TRP A 69 16.38 -12.00 20.23
N ALA A 70 17.40 -12.68 19.67
CA ALA A 70 18.10 -13.78 20.34
C ALA A 70 19.20 -13.30 21.30
N ALA A 71 19.51 -12.00 21.33
CA ALA A 71 20.52 -11.42 22.21
C ALA A 71 19.97 -10.24 23.00
N LYS A 72 19.07 -10.51 23.94
CA LYS A 72 18.91 -9.66 25.13
C LYS A 72 18.69 -10.55 26.34
N GLU A 73 19.73 -10.64 27.15
CA GLU A 73 19.60 -11.02 28.55
C GLU A 73 18.49 -10.17 29.20
N HIS A 74 17.72 -10.84 30.05
CA HIS A 74 16.54 -10.32 30.71
C HIS A 74 16.93 -9.20 31.69
N GLN A 75 17.01 -7.94 31.24
CA GLN A 75 17.06 -6.82 32.18
C GLN A 75 15.68 -6.62 32.79
N VAL A 76 15.60 -6.89 34.10
CA VAL A 76 14.45 -6.70 34.97
C VAL A 76 13.88 -5.29 34.77
N SER A 77 12.63 -5.20 34.29
CA SER A 77 11.90 -3.94 34.23
C SER A 77 11.45 -3.55 35.63
N THR A 78 12.06 -2.50 36.19
CA THR A 78 11.45 -1.75 37.28
C THR A 78 10.23 -1.01 36.72
N LYS A 79 9.08 -1.27 37.34
CA LYS A 79 7.78 -0.73 36.94
C LYS A 79 7.75 0.78 37.23
N GLU A 80 7.70 1.60 36.18
CA GLU A 80 7.15 2.95 36.29
C GLU A 80 5.91 3.12 35.41
N LYS A 81 4.92 3.80 35.99
CA LYS A 81 3.53 3.85 35.58
C LYS A 81 3.34 4.93 34.51
N GLY A 82 3.54 4.57 33.24
CA GLY A 82 3.17 5.41 32.10
C GLY A 82 1.72 5.18 31.69
N SER A 83 0.88 6.21 31.82
CA SER A 83 -0.53 6.22 31.41
C SER A 83 -0.68 5.84 29.92
N GLY A 84 -1.49 4.81 29.64
CA GLY A 84 -1.83 4.42 28.29
C GLY A 84 -2.81 5.38 27.65
N THR A 85 -2.59 5.76 26.39
CA THR A 85 -3.56 6.49 25.59
C THR A 85 -3.86 5.69 24.34
N LEU A 86 -5.08 5.16 24.26
CA LEU A 86 -5.61 4.47 23.10
C LEU A 86 -6.51 5.40 22.27
N ILE A 87 -6.27 5.37 20.97
CA ILE A 87 -7.22 5.37 19.83
C ILE A 87 -8.17 6.58 19.68
N ASN A 88 -7.99 7.37 18.61
CA ASN A 88 -8.97 7.49 17.51
C ASN A 88 -8.55 8.47 16.39
N LYS A 89 -9.00 8.17 15.16
CA LYS A 89 -9.00 9.02 13.97
C LYS A 89 -10.04 10.14 14.09
N SER A 90 -9.74 11.35 13.63
CA SER A 90 -10.72 12.28 13.04
C SER A 90 -9.99 13.28 12.13
N SER A 91 -10.28 13.27 10.83
CA SER A 91 -11.17 14.23 10.15
C SER A 91 -10.36 15.34 9.49
N GLY A 92 -10.16 15.21 8.17
CA GLY A 92 -9.56 16.25 7.36
C GLY A 92 -10.58 17.31 6.98
N ASN A 93 -10.44 18.54 7.50
CA ASN A 93 -11.15 19.71 6.98
C ASN A 93 -10.44 21.06 7.28
N ALA A 94 -9.18 21.09 7.73
CA ALA A 94 -8.54 22.32 8.23
C ALA A 94 -8.06 23.31 7.14
N PHE A 95 -8.23 23.00 5.84
CA PHE A 95 -7.67 23.84 4.77
C PHE A 95 -8.72 24.61 3.94
N ALA A 96 -10.00 24.22 3.97
CA ALA A 96 -11.03 24.85 3.13
C ALA A 96 -11.53 26.20 3.65
N LYS A 97 -11.38 26.48 4.96
CA LYS A 97 -11.84 27.75 5.56
C LYS A 97 -10.85 28.91 5.44
N ALA A 98 -9.63 28.65 4.98
CA ALA A 98 -8.58 29.66 4.87
C ALA A 98 -8.58 30.42 3.53
N LEU A 99 -9.32 29.94 2.51
CA LEU A 99 -9.33 30.54 1.18
C LEU A 99 -10.52 31.49 0.94
N GLU A 100 -11.51 31.52 1.83
CA GLU A 100 -12.66 32.46 1.75
C GLU A 100 -12.45 33.78 2.51
N GLN A 101 -11.34 33.96 3.24
CA GLN A 101 -11.03 35.20 3.97
C GLN A 101 -10.04 36.12 3.26
N LEU A 102 -9.81 35.92 1.96
CA LEU A 102 -8.94 36.80 1.16
C LEU A 102 -9.54 37.15 -0.21
N LEU A 103 -10.88 37.25 -0.26
CA LEU A 103 -11.53 38.38 -0.93
C LEU A 103 -11.38 39.62 -0.04
#